data_AF-A0A377B0N2-F1
#
_entry.id   AF-A0A377B0N2-F1
#
_cell.length_a   1.000
_cell.length_b   1.000
_cell.length_c   1.000
_cell.angle_alpha   90.00
_cell.angle_beta   90.00
_cell.angle_gamma   90.00
#
_symmetry.space_group_name_H-M   'P 1'
#
loop_
_entity.id
_entity.type
_entity.pdbx_description
1 polymer ?
#
loop_
_entity_poly.entity_id
_entity_poly.type
_entity_poly.pdbx_seq_one_letter_code
_entity_poly.pdbx_strand_id
1 'polypeptide(L)' 'MATLNFNATGGDGYPRLDNKPGYVNTGFIDAEVLKAYIQKSSPLDVSVYEPKGEVSWQ' A
#
# COMPACT_ATOMS: atom_id res chain seq x y z
N MET A 1 8.09 -0.80 -4.54
CA MET A 1 7.07 -1.51 -3.74
C MET A 1 6.74 -0.65 -2.53
N ALA A 2 5.47 -0.48 -2.21
CA ALA A 2 4.99 0.17 -0.98
C ALA A 2 4.02 -0.80 -0.27
N THR A 3 4.07 -0.84 1.06
CA THR A 3 3.22 -1.70 1.90
C THR A 3 3.20 -1.15 3.32
N LEU A 4 2.37 -1.70 4.21
CA LEU A 4 2.36 -1.32 5.61
C LEU A 4 3.55 -1.91 6.36
N ASN A 5 3.95 -1.25 7.44
CA ASN A 5 4.97 -1.74 8.36
C ASN A 5 4.63 -3.13 8.93
N PHE A 6 3.34 -3.42 9.16
CA PHE A 6 2.86 -4.73 9.59
C PHE A 6 3.28 -5.84 8.62
N ASN A 7 2.96 -5.74 7.33
CA ASN A 7 3.37 -6.74 6.34
C ASN A 7 4.89 -6.76 6.14
N ALA A 8 5.55 -5.59 6.12
CA ALA A 8 6.99 -5.49 5.93
C ALA A 8 7.80 -6.18 7.04
N THR A 9 7.26 -6.26 8.25
CA THR A 9 7.87 -6.91 9.42
C THR A 9 7.44 -8.38 9.58
N GLY A 10 6.67 -8.92 8.63
CA GLY A 10 6.25 -10.32 8.59
C GLY A 10 4.85 -10.61 9.12
N GLY A 11 4.03 -9.56 9.32
CA GLY A 11 2.61 -9.70 9.60
C GLY A 11 1.92 -10.59 8.55
N ASP A 12 0.98 -11.40 9.00
CA ASP A 12 0.25 -12.41 8.20
C ASP A 12 1.14 -13.41 7.42
N GLY A 13 2.40 -13.59 7.84
CA GLY A 13 3.32 -14.51 7.18
C GLY A 13 3.92 -13.97 5.87
N TYR A 14 3.80 -12.67 5.61
CA TYR A 14 4.49 -12.04 4.47
C TYR A 14 6.03 -12.15 4.64
N PRO A 15 6.80 -12.24 3.54
CA PRO A 15 8.25 -12.23 3.62
C PRO A 15 8.78 -10.96 4.30
N ARG A 16 9.74 -11.10 5.22
CA ARG A 16 10.35 -9.94 5.89
C ARG A 16 11.12 -9.05 4.91
N LEU A 17 10.77 -7.77 4.91
CA LEU A 17 11.36 -6.71 4.10
C LEU A 17 12.18 -5.75 4.95
N ASP A 18 11.86 -5.64 6.23
CA ASP A 18 12.49 -4.73 7.20
C ASP A 18 14.00 -4.97 7.39
N ASN A 19 14.50 -6.14 6.98
CA ASN A 19 15.92 -6.50 7.02
C ASN A 19 16.67 -6.28 5.68
N LYS A 20 16.01 -5.74 4.65
CA LYS A 20 16.66 -5.48 3.36
C LYS A 20 17.39 -4.13 3.39
N PRO A 21 18.55 -3.99 2.74
CA PRO A 21 19.34 -2.75 2.79
C PRO A 21 18.62 -1.53 2.17
N GLY A 22 17.65 -1.77 1.28
CA GLY A 22 16.83 -0.72 0.68
C GLY A 22 15.54 -0.41 1.44
N TYR A 23 15.30 -1.03 2.60
CA TYR A 23 14.09 -0.79 3.38
C TYR A 23 14.11 0.59 4.04
N VAL A 24 13.04 1.35 3.84
CA VAL A 24 12.81 2.63 4.50
C VAL A 24 11.40 2.64 5.06
N ASN A 25 11.26 2.78 6.37
CA ASN A 25 9.99 3.10 7.00
C ASN A 25 9.79 4.61 6.94
N THR A 26 8.78 5.08 6.21
CA THR A 26 8.50 6.51 6.03
C THR A 26 7.96 7.17 7.31
N GLY A 27 7.42 6.37 8.25
CA GLY A 27 6.80 6.87 9.48
C GLY A 27 5.42 7.52 9.28
N PHE A 28 4.91 7.59 8.05
CA PHE A 28 3.58 8.15 7.79
C PHE A 28 2.47 7.18 8.20
N ILE A 29 1.46 7.71 8.88
CA ILE A 29 0.27 6.96 9.30
C ILE A 29 -0.59 6.67 8.06
N ASP A 30 -1.02 5.42 7.92
CA ASP A 30 -1.81 4.93 6.79
C ASP A 30 -3.09 5.74 6.52
N ALA A 31 -3.87 6.01 7.57
CA ALA A 31 -5.11 6.80 7.48
C ALA A 31 -4.83 8.24 7.04
N GLU A 32 -3.73 8.84 7.47
CA GLU A 32 -3.35 10.21 7.08
C GLU A 32 -2.90 10.30 5.63
N VAL A 33 -2.15 9.30 5.15
CA VAL A 33 -1.77 9.18 3.73
C VAL A 33 -3.01 9.03 2.85
N LEU A 34 -3.94 8.15 3.22
CA LEU A 34 -5.18 7.95 2.46
C LEU A 34 -6.06 9.21 2.45
N LYS A 35 -6.25 9.84 3.62
CA LYS A 35 -7.01 11.10 3.71
C LYS A 35 -6.42 12.18 2.80
N ALA A 36 -5.10 12.39 2.85
CA ALA A 36 -4.43 13.39 2.03
C ALA A 36 -4.55 13.09 0.53
N TYR A 37 -4.45 11.82 0.13
CA TYR A 37 -4.65 11.39 -1.24
C TYR A 37 -6.08 11.69 -1.74
N ILE A 38 -7.09 11.29 -0.97
CA ILE A 38 -8.50 11.54 -1.31
C ILE A 38 -8.77 13.03 -1.40
N GLN A 39 -8.28 13.83 -0.44
CA GLN A 39 -8.46 15.27 -0.43
C GLN A 39 -7.87 15.94 -1.69
N LYS A 40 -6.68 15.51 -2.13
CA LYS A 40 -6.03 16.05 -3.33
C LYS A 40 -6.69 15.59 -4.63
N SER A 41 -7.33 14.42 -4.63
CA SER A 41 -7.87 13.76 -5.82
C SER A 41 -9.39 13.87 -5.92
N SER A 42 -10.03 14.67 -5.06
CA SER A 42 -11.49 14.79 -4.98
C SER A 42 -12.06 15.68 -6.10
N PRO A 43 -13.22 15.31 -6.70
CA PRO A 43 -13.97 14.07 -6.49
C PRO A 43 -13.28 12.88 -7.18
N LEU A 44 -13.34 11.71 -6.53
CA LEU A 44 -12.77 10.48 -7.09
C LEU A 44 -13.63 9.96 -8.23
N ASP A 45 -13.00 9.69 -9.38
CA ASP A 45 -13.58 8.84 -10.41
C ASP A 45 -13.28 7.38 -10.07
N VAL A 46 -14.32 6.63 -9.67
CA VAL A 46 -14.19 5.23 -9.27
C VAL A 46 -13.76 4.33 -10.42
N SER A 47 -14.04 4.71 -11.67
CA SER A 47 -13.67 3.91 -12.85
C SER A 47 -12.15 3.82 -13.05
N VAL A 48 -11.38 4.77 -12.49
CA VAL A 48 -9.92 4.77 -12.49
C VAL A 48 -9.35 3.68 -11.58
N TYR A 49 -10.11 3.24 -10.57
CA TYR A 49 -9.66 2.25 -9.58
C TYR A 49 -10.27 0.85 -9.79
N GLU A 50 -11.06 0.66 -10.86
CA GLU A 50 -11.72 -0.60 -11.19
C GLU A 50 -10.71 -1.65 -11.70
N PRO A 51 -10.51 -2.79 -11.01
CA PRO A 51 -9.65 -3.87 -11.49
C PRO A 51 -10.25 -4.58 -12.71
N LYS A 52 -9.41 -5.00 -13.66
CA LYS A 52 -9.83 -5.67 -14.90
C LYS A 52 -9.26 -7.09 -15.05
N GLY A 53 -8.87 -7.70 -13.93
CA GLY A 53 -8.33 -9.07 -13.91
C GLY A 53 -6.84 -9.13 -14.21
N GLU A 54 -6.09 -8.08 -13.88
CA GLU A 54 -4.64 -7.98 -14.07
C GLU A 54 -3.87 -9.08 -13.32
N VAL A 55 -4.45 -9.62 -12.24
CA VAL A 55 -3.91 -10.75 -11.47
C VAL A 55 -4.98 -11.83 -11.36
N SER A 56 -4.65 -13.08 -11.72
CA SER A 56 -5.54 -14.25 -11.68
C SER A 56 -4.81 -15.51 -11.19
N TRP A 57 -5.57 -16.49 -10.72
CA TRP A 57 -5.08 -17.79 -10.24
C TRP A 57 -5.83 -18.94 -10.96
N GLN A 58 -5.20 -20.11 -11.05
CA GLN A 58 -5.76 -21.34 -11.65
C GLN A 58 -6.24 -22.31 -10.57
#